data_AF-A0A432R501-F1
#
_entry.id   AF-A0A432R501-F1
#
_cell.length_a   1.000
_cell.length_b   1.000
_cell.length_c   1.000
_cell.angle_alpha   90.00
_cell.angle_beta   90.00
_cell.angle_gamma   90.00
#
_symmetry.space_group_name_H-M   'P 1'
#
loop_
_entity.id
_entity.type
_entity.pdbx_description
1 polymer ?
#
loop_
_entity_poly.entity_id
_entity_poly.type
_entity_poly.pdbx_seq_one_letter_code
_entity_poly.pdbx_strand_id
1 'polypeptide(L)'
;MKTIKDMLDALDVDEKIDYILDFLTDKMYRQEIKNYKNFYKISGEIKDRKLYVKMYFDFENKWRDIATYDLEKEIFENHIDKRLFKYLLDKEHEYIEKNVSKELQRSLNIILSLLALSAGVIFALIISYLFF
;
A
#
# COMPACT_ATOMS: atom_id res chain seq x y z
N MET A 1 -5.10 32.35 -4.14
CA MET A 1 -6.14 31.32 -3.89
C MET A 1 -6.07 30.18 -4.93
N LYS A 2 -4.91 29.54 -5.13
CA LYS A 2 -4.80 28.32 -5.96
C LYS A 2 -4.68 27.06 -5.09
N THR A 3 -3.93 27.17 -4.01
CA THR A 3 -3.63 26.08 -3.06
C THR A 3 -4.84 25.43 -2.36
N ILE A 4 -5.90 26.19 -2.03
CA ILE A 4 -7.08 25.60 -1.36
C ILE A 4 -7.96 24.85 -2.36
N LYS A 5 -8.05 25.31 -3.60
CA LYS A 5 -8.81 24.63 -4.65
C LYS A 5 -8.09 23.36 -5.09
N ASP A 6 -6.77 23.41 -5.23
CA ASP A 6 -5.95 22.23 -5.51
C ASP A 6 -6.01 21.21 -4.34
N MET A 7 -6.14 21.66 -3.09
CA MET A 7 -6.37 20.78 -1.92
C MET A 7 -7.80 20.19 -1.88
N LEU A 8 -8.82 20.95 -2.29
CA LEU A 8 -10.20 20.46 -2.39
C LEU A 8 -10.38 19.48 -3.55
N ASP A 9 -9.76 19.75 -4.69
CA ASP A 9 -9.73 18.83 -5.84
C ASP A 9 -8.89 17.57 -5.52
N ALA A 10 -7.83 17.69 -4.72
CA ALA A 10 -7.05 16.53 -4.23
C ALA A 10 -7.85 15.64 -3.25
N LEU A 11 -8.70 16.22 -2.40
CA LEU A 11 -9.61 15.47 -1.53
C LEU A 11 -10.65 14.66 -2.35
N ASP A 12 -11.08 15.18 -3.52
CA ASP A 12 -11.97 14.47 -4.47
C ASP A 12 -11.23 13.37 -5.26
N VAL A 13 -9.93 13.53 -5.53
CA VAL A 13 -9.13 12.53 -6.27
C VAL A 13 -9.03 11.22 -5.52
N ASP A 14 -8.76 11.24 -4.21
CA ASP A 14 -8.62 10.02 -3.42
C ASP A 14 -9.95 9.24 -3.34
N GLU A 15 -11.07 9.95 -3.19
CA GLU A 15 -12.41 9.35 -3.23
C GLU A 15 -12.72 8.76 -4.62
N LYS A 16 -12.30 9.44 -5.69
CA LYS A 16 -12.47 8.94 -7.07
C LYS A 16 -11.58 7.73 -7.37
N ILE A 17 -10.36 7.69 -6.85
CA ILE A 17 -9.49 6.51 -6.94
C ILE A 17 -10.15 5.34 -6.21
N ASP A 18 -10.70 5.57 -5.01
CA ASP A 18 -11.43 4.53 -4.27
C ASP A 18 -12.65 4.04 -5.05
N TYR A 19 -13.42 4.95 -5.64
CA TYR A 19 -14.54 4.59 -6.51
C TYR A 19 -14.09 3.73 -7.72
N ILE A 20 -12.96 4.05 -8.34
CA ILE A 20 -12.40 3.29 -9.46
C ILE A 20 -11.96 1.90 -9.00
N LEU A 21 -11.26 1.77 -7.88
CA LEU A 21 -10.85 0.48 -7.31
C LEU A 21 -12.07 -0.37 -6.94
N ASP A 22 -13.08 0.25 -6.37
CA ASP A 22 -14.35 -0.37 -6.01
C ASP A 22 -15.14 -0.83 -7.24
N PHE A 23 -15.06 -0.08 -8.35
CA PHE A 23 -15.66 -0.50 -9.62
C PHE A 23 -14.94 -1.72 -10.21
N LEU A 24 -13.62 -1.78 -10.07
CA LEU A 24 -12.79 -2.85 -10.64
C LEU A 24 -12.80 -4.13 -9.81
N THR A 25 -13.28 -4.08 -8.56
CA THR A 25 -13.21 -5.20 -7.62
C THR A 25 -14.59 -5.61 -7.12
N ASP A 26 -14.74 -6.88 -6.76
CA ASP A 26 -15.98 -7.36 -6.15
C ASP A 26 -16.04 -6.97 -4.67
N LYS A 27 -17.26 -6.95 -4.08
CA LYS A 27 -17.50 -6.60 -2.67
C LYS A 27 -16.58 -7.31 -1.67
N MET A 28 -16.17 -8.55 -1.96
CA MET A 28 -15.28 -9.36 -1.12
C MET A 28 -13.84 -8.81 -1.13
N TYR A 29 -13.32 -8.45 -2.30
CA TYR A 29 -11.98 -7.88 -2.50
C TYR A 29 -11.86 -6.45 -2.01
N ARG A 30 -12.98 -5.73 -1.94
CA ARG A 30 -13.06 -4.37 -1.41
C ARG A 30 -12.48 -4.24 -0.01
N GLN A 31 -12.78 -5.22 0.85
CA GLN A 31 -12.34 -5.20 2.25
C GLN A 31 -10.83 -5.45 2.36
N GLU A 32 -10.31 -6.40 1.58
CA GLU A 32 -8.89 -6.72 1.52
C GLU A 32 -8.10 -5.53 0.98
N ILE A 33 -8.53 -4.92 -0.13
CA ILE A 33 -7.85 -3.74 -0.68
C ILE A 33 -7.81 -2.60 0.32
N LYS A 34 -8.90 -2.36 1.07
CA LYS A 34 -8.92 -1.33 2.11
C LYS A 34 -7.94 -1.63 3.24
N ASN A 35 -7.84 -2.89 3.67
CA ASN A 35 -6.90 -3.30 4.73
C ASN A 35 -5.44 -3.17 4.28
N TYR A 36 -5.17 -3.38 2.99
CA TYR A 36 -3.81 -3.32 2.43
C TYR A 36 -3.54 -2.06 1.59
N LYS A 37 -4.43 -1.05 1.65
CA LYS A 37 -4.36 0.15 0.79
C LYS A 37 -3.01 0.85 0.87
N ASN A 38 -2.43 0.93 2.08
CA ASN A 38 -1.14 1.56 2.33
C ASN A 38 0.06 0.79 1.75
N PHE A 39 -0.10 -0.48 1.39
CA PHE A 39 0.94 -1.28 0.74
C PHE A 39 0.89 -1.15 -0.78
N TYR A 40 -0.27 -0.80 -1.34
CA TYR A 40 -0.43 -0.60 -2.77
C TYR A 40 0.07 0.78 -3.19
N LYS A 41 0.97 0.78 -4.16
CA LYS A 41 1.50 1.99 -4.79
C LYS A 41 0.58 2.40 -5.92
N ILE A 42 -0.41 3.22 -5.60
CA ILE A 42 -1.39 3.76 -6.55
C ILE A 42 -1.05 5.22 -6.82
N SER A 43 -1.14 5.62 -8.09
CA SER A 43 -0.94 6.99 -8.53
C SER A 43 -2.13 7.43 -9.38
N GLY A 44 -2.71 8.57 -9.04
CA GLY A 44 -3.69 9.27 -9.84
C GLY A 44 -3.09 10.52 -10.45
N GLU A 45 -3.23 10.69 -11.76
CA GLU A 45 -2.85 11.92 -12.47
C GLU A 45 -4.08 12.50 -13.16
N ILE A 46 -4.39 13.77 -12.91
CA ILE A 46 -5.42 14.48 -13.68
C ILE A 46 -4.75 15.21 -14.83
N LYS A 47 -5.14 14.86 -16.06
CA LYS A 47 -4.72 15.56 -17.27
C LYS A 47 -5.88 15.70 -18.23
N ASP A 48 -6.06 16.88 -18.81
CA ASP A 48 -7.11 17.17 -19.79
C ASP A 48 -8.51 16.73 -19.32
N ARG A 49 -8.83 16.99 -18.04
CA ARG A 49 -10.09 16.59 -17.37
C ARG A 49 -10.32 15.08 -17.23
N LYS A 50 -9.28 14.28 -17.40
CA LYS A 50 -9.31 12.83 -17.22
C LYS A 50 -8.44 12.43 -16.04
N LEU A 51 -8.95 11.57 -15.18
CA LEU A 51 -8.20 10.94 -14.11
C LEU A 51 -7.60 9.63 -14.63
N TYR A 52 -6.28 9.58 -14.71
CA TYR A 52 -5.51 8.39 -15.05
C TYR A 52 -5.05 7.73 -13.76
N VAL A 53 -5.53 6.52 -13.51
CA VAL A 53 -5.14 5.72 -12.35
C VAL A 53 -4.16 4.65 -12.79
N LYS A 54 -3.00 4.63 -12.13
CA LYS A 54 -1.94 3.65 -12.33
C LYS A 54 -1.62 2.96 -11.02
N MET A 55 -1.19 1.71 -11.11
CA MET A 55 -0.75 0.93 -9.97
C MET A 55 0.58 0.29 -10.28
N TYR A 56 1.50 0.39 -9.34
CA TYR A 56 2.76 -0.34 -9.38
C TYR A 56 2.56 -1.72 -8.76
N PHE A 57 3.03 -2.74 -9.47
CA PHE A 57 3.05 -4.11 -8.99
C PHE A 57 4.50 -4.49 -8.67
N ASP A 58 4.83 -4.60 -7.40
CA ASP A 58 6.16 -4.98 -6.93
C ASP A 58 6.55 -6.38 -7.41
N PHE A 59 5.59 -7.31 -7.55
CA PHE A 59 5.88 -8.66 -8.07
C PHE A 59 6.35 -8.66 -9.54
N GLU A 60 5.99 -7.65 -10.33
CA GLU A 60 6.41 -7.48 -11.72
C GLU A 60 7.44 -6.35 -11.90
N ASN A 61 7.70 -5.59 -10.84
CA ASN A 61 8.55 -4.41 -10.85
C ASN A 61 8.16 -3.39 -11.95
N LYS A 62 6.86 -3.11 -12.12
CA LYS A 62 6.38 -2.19 -13.17
C LYS A 62 5.07 -1.48 -12.82
N TRP A 63 4.90 -0.29 -13.41
CA TRP A 63 3.64 0.45 -13.43
C TRP A 63 2.71 -0.11 -14.50
N ARG A 64 1.41 -0.22 -14.15
CA ARG A 64 0.35 -0.53 -15.10
C ARG A 64 -0.76 0.51 -15.01
N ASP A 65 -1.32 0.84 -16.16
CA ASP A 65 -2.51 1.66 -16.24
C ASP A 65 -3.73 0.81 -15.84
N ILE A 66 -4.50 1.29 -14.87
CA ILE A 66 -5.63 0.59 -14.26
C ILE A 66 -6.94 1.12 -14.83
N ALA A 67 -7.11 2.44 -14.86
CA ALA A 67 -8.30 3.06 -15.44
C ALA A 67 -8.04 4.50 -15.90
N THR A 68 -8.87 4.94 -16.84
CA THR A 68 -9.05 6.34 -17.22
C THR A 68 -10.51 6.72 -17.01
N TYR A 69 -10.74 7.70 -16.17
CA TYR A 69 -12.08 8.21 -15.83
C TYR A 69 -12.23 9.65 -16.32
N ASP A 70 -13.22 9.92 -17.16
CA ASP A 70 -13.56 11.27 -17.61
C ASP A 70 -14.33 11.99 -16.49
N LEU A 71 -13.73 13.06 -15.95
CA LEU A 71 -14.28 13.81 -14.81
C LEU A 71 -15.48 14.69 -15.20
N GLU A 72 -15.66 15.00 -16.49
CA GLU A 72 -16.74 15.86 -16.98
C GLU A 72 -17.98 15.03 -17.36
N LYS A 73 -17.75 13.88 -17.99
CA LYS A 73 -18.82 12.97 -18.41
C LYS A 73 -19.16 11.91 -17.37
N GLU A 74 -18.34 11.77 -16.33
CA GLU A 74 -18.49 10.76 -15.29
C GLU A 74 -18.53 9.32 -15.84
N ILE A 75 -17.68 9.04 -16.84
CA ILE A 75 -17.60 7.73 -17.49
C ILE A 75 -16.19 7.16 -17.45
N PHE A 76 -16.09 5.83 -17.40
CA PHE A 76 -14.86 5.11 -17.66
C PHE A 76 -14.60 5.08 -19.17
N GLU A 77 -13.54 5.75 -19.61
CA GLU A 77 -13.12 5.67 -21.02
C GLU A 77 -12.33 4.39 -21.30
N ASN A 78 -11.48 4.00 -20.34
CA ASN A 78 -10.70 2.80 -20.43
C ASN A 78 -10.50 2.20 -19.05
N HIS A 79 -10.45 0.88 -18.97
CA HIS A 79 -10.11 0.18 -17.74
C HIS A 79 -9.51 -1.18 -18.06
N ILE A 80 -8.64 -1.64 -17.17
CA ILE A 80 -8.15 -3.02 -17.22
C ILE A 80 -9.33 -4.00 -17.08
N ASP A 81 -9.19 -5.20 -17.66
CA ASP A 81 -10.15 -6.28 -17.41
C ASP A 81 -10.22 -6.61 -15.91
N LYS A 82 -11.44 -6.73 -15.38
CA LYS A 82 -11.65 -6.94 -13.93
C LYS A 82 -11.05 -8.27 -13.44
N ARG A 83 -11.09 -9.33 -14.25
CA ARG A 83 -10.51 -10.63 -13.88
C ARG A 83 -8.99 -10.55 -13.87
N LEU A 84 -8.41 -9.86 -14.86
CA LEU A 84 -6.97 -9.60 -14.89
C LEU A 84 -6.54 -8.75 -13.69
N PHE A 85 -7.28 -7.68 -13.37
CA PHE A 85 -6.98 -6.84 -12.22
C PHE A 85 -6.99 -7.62 -10.90
N LYS A 86 -8.01 -8.45 -10.70
CA LYS A 86 -8.10 -9.35 -9.55
C LYS A 86 -6.88 -10.29 -9.46
N TYR A 87 -6.51 -10.93 -10.57
CA TYR A 87 -5.32 -11.78 -10.60
C TYR A 87 -4.03 -11.03 -10.25
N LEU A 88 -3.86 -9.79 -10.76
CA LEU A 88 -2.70 -8.96 -10.43
C LEU A 88 -2.67 -8.59 -8.95
N LEU A 89 -3.84 -8.26 -8.37
CA LEU A 89 -3.96 -7.98 -6.94
C LEU A 89 -3.64 -9.21 -6.08
N ASP A 90 -4.14 -10.39 -6.43
CA ASP A 90 -3.82 -11.63 -5.72
C ASP A 90 -2.30 -11.90 -5.70
N LYS A 91 -1.64 -11.69 -6.84
CA LYS A 91 -0.19 -11.88 -6.97
C LYS A 91 0.62 -10.86 -6.17
N GLU A 92 0.19 -9.60 -6.20
CA GLU A 92 0.81 -8.55 -5.40
C GLU A 92 0.62 -8.81 -3.91
N HIS A 93 -0.56 -9.26 -3.52
CA HIS A 93 -0.88 -9.59 -2.14
C HIS A 93 0.03 -10.72 -1.61
N GLU A 94 0.13 -11.81 -2.37
CA GLU A 94 1.04 -12.93 -2.07
C GLU A 94 2.50 -12.44 -1.94
N TYR A 95 2.91 -11.50 -2.80
CA TYR A 95 4.25 -10.91 -2.77
C TYR A 95 4.47 -10.05 -1.52
N ILE A 96 3.50 -9.21 -1.17
CA ILE A 96 3.53 -8.36 0.03
C ILE A 96 3.60 -9.24 1.27
N GLU A 97 2.72 -10.23 1.44
CA GLU A 97 2.70 -11.11 2.61
C GLU A 97 4.03 -11.86 2.79
N LYS A 98 4.60 -12.37 1.69
CA LYS A 98 5.88 -13.08 1.72
C LYS A 98 7.06 -12.20 2.10
N ASN A 99 7.03 -10.92 1.75
CA ASN A 99 8.11 -9.99 2.09
C ASN A 99 7.92 -9.36 3.46
N VAL A 100 6.70 -8.97 3.81
CA VAL A 100 6.35 -8.44 5.14
C VAL A 100 6.65 -9.48 6.23
N SER A 101 6.29 -10.76 6.02
CA SER A 101 6.61 -11.83 6.98
C SER A 101 8.12 -11.98 7.20
N LYS A 102 8.93 -11.92 6.13
CA LYS A 102 10.39 -11.95 6.23
C LYS A 102 10.96 -10.73 6.95
N GLU A 103 10.47 -9.53 6.63
CA GLU A 103 10.94 -8.30 7.27
C GLU A 103 10.53 -8.23 8.75
N LEU A 104 9.32 -8.68 9.09
CA LEU A 104 8.87 -8.81 10.47
C LEU A 104 9.74 -9.80 11.24
N GLN A 105 10.01 -10.98 10.68
CA GLN A 105 10.87 -11.96 11.32
C GLN A 105 12.29 -11.43 11.54
N ARG A 106 12.86 -10.73 10.54
CA ARG A 106 14.15 -10.05 10.68
C ARG A 106 14.13 -9.00 11.78
N SER A 107 13.09 -8.16 11.81
CA SER A 107 12.95 -7.08 12.80
C SER A 107 12.76 -7.64 14.21
N LEU A 108 11.95 -8.69 14.37
CA LEU A 108 11.77 -9.39 15.64
C LEU A 108 13.08 -10.00 16.13
N ASN A 109 13.89 -10.61 15.25
CA ASN A 109 15.20 -11.13 15.62
C ASN A 109 16.15 -10.02 16.10
N ILE A 110 16.09 -8.82 15.48
CA ILE A 110 16.86 -7.66 15.94
C ILE A 110 16.40 -7.22 17.33
N ILE A 111 15.09 -7.09 17.56
CA ILE A 111 14.52 -6.71 18.85
C ILE A 111 14.91 -7.75 19.93
N LEU A 112 14.77 -9.04 19.65
CA LEU A 112 15.16 -10.11 20.56
C LEU A 112 16.65 -10.07 20.88
N SER A 113 17.50 -9.80 19.88
CA SER A 113 18.95 -9.67 20.09
C SER A 113 19.28 -8.48 21.00
N LEU A 114 18.58 -7.36 20.84
CA LEU A 114 18.74 -6.18 21.71
C LEU A 114 18.29 -6.46 23.15
N LEU A 115 17.18 -7.19 23.33
CA LEU A 115 16.70 -7.60 24.65
C LEU A 115 17.66 -8.58 25.33
N ALA A 116 18.23 -9.53 24.58
CA ALA A 116 19.23 -10.45 25.10
C ALA A 116 20.51 -9.70 25.53
N LEU A 117 20.95 -8.73 24.73
CA LEU A 117 22.09 -7.88 25.05
C LEU A 117 21.84 -7.09 26.35
N SER A 118 20.70 -6.41 26.46
CA SER A 118 20.38 -5.61 27.65
C SER A 118 20.26 -6.49 28.90
N ALA A 119 19.63 -7.67 28.79
CA ALA A 119 19.57 -8.64 29.88
C ALA A 119 20.96 -9.12 30.31
N GLY A 120 21.85 -9.40 29.34
CA GLY A 120 23.24 -9.79 29.62
C GLY A 120 24.04 -8.71 30.34
N VAL A 121 23.87 -7.45 29.94
CA VAL A 121 24.49 -6.29 30.62
C VAL A 121 23.97 -6.14 32.05
N ILE A 122 22.65 -6.24 32.25
CA ILE A 122 22.04 -6.16 33.58
C ILE A 122 22.57 -7.29 34.47
N PHE A 123 22.65 -8.51 33.96
CA PHE A 123 23.17 -9.66 34.69
C PHE A 123 24.64 -9.48 35.08
N ALA A 124 25.48 -9.00 34.15
CA ALA A 124 26.88 -8.71 34.42
C ALA A 124 27.06 -7.62 35.49
N LEU A 125 26.22 -6.59 35.48
CA LEU A 125 26.21 -5.54 36.51
C LEU A 125 25.81 -6.09 37.89
N ILE A 126 24.78 -6.95 37.95
CA ILE A 126 24.36 -7.59 39.22
C ILE A 126 25.48 -8.45 39.78
N ILE A 127 26.11 -9.29 38.95
CA ILE A 127 27.26 -10.11 39.36
C ILE A 127 28.38 -9.19 39.87
N SER A 128 28.73 -8.17 39.10
CA SER A 128 29.80 -7.24 39.49
C SER A 128 29.51 -6.58 40.83
N TYR A 129 28.27 -6.20 41.11
CA TYR A 129 27.86 -5.62 42.39
C TYR A 129 27.86 -6.62 43.58
N LEU A 130 27.64 -7.91 43.33
CA LEU A 130 27.63 -8.92 44.39
C LEU A 130 29.02 -9.42 44.78
N PHE A 131 29.99 -9.32 43.87
CA PHE A 131 31.36 -9.83 44.07
C PHE A 131 32.42 -8.74 44.29
N PHE A 132 32.02 -7.46 44.28
CA PHE A 132 32.84 -6.29 44.63
C PHE A 132 32.16 -5.50 45.75
#